data_AF-U2RIA0-F1
#
_entry.id   AF-U2RIA0-F1
#
_cell.length_a   1.000
_cell.length_b   1.000
_cell.length_c   1.000
_cell.angle_alpha   90.00
_cell.angle_beta   90.00
_cell.angle_gamma   90.00
#
_symmetry.space_group_name_H-M   'P 1'
#
loop_
_entity.id
_entity.type
_entity.pdbx_description
1 polymer ?
#
loop_
_entity_poly.entity_id
_entity_poly.type
_entity_poly.pdbx_seq_one_letter_code
_entity_poly.pdbx_strand_id
1 'polypeptide(L)' 'MQEIWYIIFEVKKMNKYKDIRKKMIDKDLTWNKIVEKSSLYTSSWGLRLAIKNNDKKAIRETEETIASF' A
#
# COMPACT_ATOMS: atom_id res chain seq x y z
N MET A 1 -12.01 12.30 -27.07
CA MET A 1 -11.96 10.87 -26.66
C MET A 1 -10.64 10.45 -25.99
N GLN A 2 -9.55 11.23 -26.02
CA GLN A 2 -8.30 10.89 -25.30
C GLN A 2 -8.31 11.26 -23.81
N GLU A 3 -9.06 12.29 -23.41
CA GLU A 3 -9.11 12.76 -22.02
C GLU A 3 -9.78 11.76 -21.05
N ILE A 4 -10.85 11.07 -21.48
CA ILE A 4 -11.53 10.06 -20.64
C ILE A 4 -10.61 8.86 -20.39
N TRP A 5 -9.79 8.47 -21.37
CA TRP A 5 -8.82 7.39 -21.20
C TRP A 5 -7.68 7.79 -20.27
N TYR A 6 -7.25 9.07 -20.30
CA TYR A 6 -6.25 9.61 -19.38
C TYR A 6 -6.79 9.70 -17.94
N ILE A 7 -8.04 10.15 -17.76
CA ILE A 7 -8.71 10.17 -16.46
C ILE A 7 -8.91 8.75 -15.94
N ILE A 8 -9.34 7.79 -16.77
CA ILE A 8 -9.47 6.39 -16.36
C ILE A 8 -8.11 5.78 -16.03
N PHE A 9 -7.03 6.12 -16.75
CA PHE A 9 -5.67 5.67 -16.47
C PHE A 9 -5.09 6.30 -15.18
N GLU A 10 -5.34 7.58 -14.92
CA GLU A 10 -5.01 8.24 -13.64
C GLU A 10 -5.84 7.73 -12.47
N VAL A 11 -7.11 7.41 -12.70
CA VAL A 11 -7.98 6.73 -11.73
C VAL A 11 -7.55 5.27 -11.54
N LYS A 12 -6.95 4.60 -12.53
CA LYS A 12 -6.30 3.27 -12.43
C LYS A 12 -4.93 3.30 -11.75
N LYS A 13 -4.27 4.47 -11.74
CA LYS A 13 -3.30 4.88 -10.69
C LYS A 13 -3.97 5.01 -9.31
N MET A 14 -5.20 4.50 -9.16
CA MET A 14 -5.86 4.00 -7.96
C MET A 14 -4.80 3.56 -6.97
N ASN A 15 -4.59 4.50 -6.05
CA ASN A 15 -3.54 4.53 -5.06
C ASN A 15 -3.27 3.11 -4.53
N LYS A 16 -2.11 2.52 -4.79
CA LYS A 16 -1.73 1.22 -4.19
C LYS A 16 -1.87 1.23 -2.66
N TYR A 17 -1.70 2.42 -2.10
CA TYR A 17 -2.06 2.75 -0.73
C TYR A 17 -3.50 2.37 -0.33
N LYS A 18 -4.51 2.71 -1.15
CA LYS A 18 -5.92 2.37 -0.91
C LYS A 18 -6.16 0.86 -1.02
N ASP A 19 -5.53 0.19 -1.99
CA ASP A 19 -5.62 -1.27 -2.13
C ASP A 19 -5.08 -1.98 -0.89
N ILE A 20 -3.88 -1.61 -0.45
CA ILE A 20 -3.25 -2.14 0.76
C ILE A 20 -4.15 -1.87 1.96
N ARG A 21 -4.66 -0.65 2.11
CA ARG A 21 -5.56 -0.30 3.21
C ARG A 21 -6.84 -1.14 3.20
N LYS A 22 -7.41 -1.47 2.03
CA LYS A 22 -8.58 -2.35 1.92
C LYS A 22 -8.25 -3.77 2.37
N LYS A 23 -7.11 -4.33 1.93
CA LYS A 23 -6.62 -5.65 2.39
C LYS A 23 -6.38 -5.68 3.90
N MET A 24 -5.90 -4.58 4.47
CA MET A 24 -5.69 -4.47 5.91
C MET A 24 -7.01 -4.48 6.69
N ILE A 25 -8.02 -3.75 6.22
CA ILE A 25 -9.35 -3.71 6.85
C ILE A 25 -10.00 -5.10 6.81
N ASP A 26 -9.90 -5.78 5.66
CA ASP A 26 -10.42 -7.14 5.49
C ASP A 26 -9.85 -8.13 6.51
N LYS A 27 -8.59 -7.94 6.92
CA LYS A 27 -7.88 -8.76 7.91
C LYS A 27 -7.83 -8.17 9.33
N ASP A 28 -8.52 -7.07 9.60
CA ASP A 28 -8.46 -6.32 10.87
C ASP A 28 -7.01 -5.98 11.33
N LEU A 29 -6.18 -5.56 10.36
CA LEU A 29 -4.78 -5.20 10.57
C LEU A 29 -4.60 -3.69 10.67
N THR A 30 -3.67 -3.28 11.52
CA THR A 30 -3.24 -1.88 11.64
C THR A 30 -1.84 -1.70 11.08
N TRP A 31 -1.51 -0.47 10.70
CA TRP A 31 -0.17 -0.17 10.17
C TRP A 31 0.93 -0.45 11.19
N ASN A 32 0.63 -0.36 12.48
CA ASN A 32 1.61 -0.67 13.53
C ASN A 32 1.92 -2.18 13.54
N LYS A 33 0.90 -3.06 13.44
CA LYS A 33 1.10 -4.51 13.31
C LYS A 33 1.94 -4.88 12.08
N ILE A 34 1.76 -4.17 10.97
CA ILE A 34 2.57 -4.39 9.76
C ILE A 34 4.02 -3.99 10.01
N VAL A 35 4.25 -2.82 10.60
CA VAL A 35 5.60 -2.32 10.91
C VAL A 35 6.31 -3.22 11.92
N GLU A 36 5.61 -3.74 12.92
CA GLU A 36 6.15 -4.70 13.89
C GLU A 36 6.66 -5.99 13.23
N LYS A 37 6.02 -6.44 12.14
CA LYS A 37 6.47 -7.60 11.35
C LYS A 37 7.37 -7.26 10.16
N SER A 38 7.46 -5.99 9.78
CA SER A 38 8.27 -5.55 8.65
C SER A 38 9.73 -5.47 9.06
N SER A 39 10.60 -5.93 8.18
CA SER A 39 12.06 -5.86 8.35
C SER A 39 12.65 -4.55 7.81
N LEU A 40 11.99 -3.94 6.81
CA LEU A 40 12.49 -2.73 6.13
C LEU A 40 12.06 -1.42 6.76
N TYR A 41 10.95 -1.40 7.51
CA TYR A 41 10.36 -0.16 8.00
C TYR A 41 10.15 -0.25 9.50
N THR A 42 10.69 0.74 10.22
CA THR A 42 10.54 0.89 11.68
C THR A 42 9.44 1.89 12.07
N SER A 43 8.88 2.62 11.09
CA SER A 43 7.86 3.62 11.32
C SER A 43 6.70 3.47 10.35
N SER A 44 5.47 3.52 10.89
CA SER A 44 4.25 3.46 10.10
C SER A 44 4.09 4.65 9.17
N TRP A 45 4.61 5.82 9.55
CA TRP A 45 4.56 7.00 8.67
C TRP A 45 5.49 6.83 7.46
N GLY A 46 6.72 6.34 7.67
CA GLY A 46 7.67 6.08 6.60
C GLY A 46 7.18 5.03 5.61
N LEU A 47 6.58 3.94 6.11
CA LEU A 47 5.98 2.90 5.27
C LEU A 47 4.83 3.46 4.41
N ARG A 48 3.93 4.23 5.01
CA ARG A 48 2.81 4.87 4.29
C ARG A 48 3.29 5.83 3.22
N LEU A 49 4.35 6.60 3.50
CA LEU A 49 4.94 7.54 2.54
C LEU A 49 5.59 6.80 1.38
N ALA A 50 6.35 5.73 1.63
CA ALA A 50 6.97 4.91 0.59
C ALA A 50 5.92 4.29 -0.34
N ILE A 51 4.83 3.75 0.21
CA ILE A 51 3.71 3.21 -0.57
C ILE A 51 3.03 4.31 -1.40
N LYS A 52 2.82 5.51 -0.83
CA LYS A 52 2.26 6.66 -1.56
C LYS A 52 3.16 7.13 -2.70
N ASN A 53 4.47 7.03 -2.52
CA ASN A 53 5.47 7.31 -3.54
C ASN A 53 5.63 6.15 -4.56
N ASN A 54 4.80 5.12 -4.46
CA ASN A 54 4.78 3.97 -5.36
C ASN A 54 6.10 3.15 -5.34
N ASP A 55 6.77 3.13 -4.18
CA ASP A 55 7.94 2.30 -3.96
C ASP A 55 7.55 0.82 -4.01
N LYS A 56 8.02 0.13 -5.05
CA LYS A 56 7.71 -1.28 -5.29
C LYS A 56 8.20 -2.19 -4.16
N LYS A 57 9.32 -1.86 -3.52
CA LYS A 57 9.89 -2.66 -2.43
C LYS A 57 9.00 -2.57 -1.19
N ALA A 58 8.57 -1.35 -0.85
CA ALA A 58 7.64 -1.09 0.24
C ALA A 58 6.30 -1.81 0.05
N ILE A 59 5.76 -1.72 -1.17
CA ILE A 59 4.49 -2.35 -1.53
C ILE A 59 4.60 -3.87 -1.39
N ARG A 60 5.63 -4.48 -1.98
CA ARG A 60 5.80 -5.94 -1.96
C ARG A 60 5.92 -6.47 -0.54
N GLU A 61 6.78 -5.86 0.28
CA GLU A 61 6.96 -6.29 1.68
C GLU A 61 5.69 -6.11 2.50
N THR A 62 4.94 -5.03 2.28
CA THR A 62 3.67 -4.81 2.97
C THR A 62 2.65 -5.88 2.58
N GLU A 63 2.57 -6.23 1.29
CA GLU A 63 1.66 -7.27 0.82
C GLU A 63 2.06 -8.66 1.33
N GLU A 64 3.35 -9.00 1.33
CA GLU A 64 3.88 -10.25 1.92
C GLU A 64 3.59 -10.30 3.43
N THR A 65 3.80 -9.20 4.14
CA THR A 65 3.50 -9.08 5.58
C THR A 65 2.01 -9.29 5.86
N ILE A 66 1.13 -8.64 5.10
CA ILE A 66 -0.34 -8.83 5.21
C ILE A 66 -0.74 -10.27 4.86
N ALA A 67 -0.09 -10.89 3.88
CA ALA A 67 -0.36 -12.29 3.54
C ALA A 67 0.07 -13.26 4.65
N SER A 68 1.07 -12.91 5.46
CA SER A 68 1.56 -13.72 6.59
C SER A 68 0.71 -13.68 7.87
N PHE A 69 -0.32 -12.82 7.92
CA PHE A 69 -1.32 -12.77 8.98
C PHE A 69 -2.53 -13.63 8.60
#